data_AF-A0A202DCQ4-F1
#
_entry.id   AF-A0A202DCQ4-F1
#
_cell.length_a   1.000
_cell.length_b   1.000
_cell.length_c   1.000
_cell.angle_alpha   90.00
_cell.angle_beta   90.00
_cell.angle_gamma   90.00
#
_symmetry.space_group_name_H-M   'P 1'
#
loop_
_entity.id
_entity.type
_entity.pdbx_description
1 polymer ?
#
loop_
_entity_poly.entity_id
_entity_poly.type
_entity_poly.pdbx_seq_one_letter_code
_entity_poly.pdbx_strand_id
1 'polypeptide(L)'
;MRTTLIAMAMAFLLPAYHVHAEDYYAIPGKGNTENPGTMSRPWGTLEQAAREGKLSKMRGGDRVLLGSGYHGHVKFLGDNKTMVVIEPIKGEKPYLGRLTITKGSNWTVRGLTISPSCGGKEYSRNVVTFAESGPSHDIVIEDCFVYTTKDTSKWGPKEWMSANSGILMGRHGENLTLRNNYVLNTRFGISLCASNSICEGNVVSDFSGDGIRITRDGITVQYNVIKNVYVGEEDGDKNHDDAIQCFLFNKGTGTVKDVVVRHNLIVNQEEEGRPYATIFQAIGFFDGPLVNFRVEGNVIGVKHWHGVSLYDAQNCTIINNVIFNPWGGRFTPWIMLGSKQNKAHGNTVTGNYAHKFNFKADQTVKKSDNKEASEKVFLESRRRLIDSINKRFEDRHPVAGRRRLKE
;
A
#
# COMPACT_ATOMS: atom_id res chain seq x y z
N MET A 1 -32.13 23.86 -66.17
CA MET A 1 -32.60 22.68 -65.43
C MET A 1 -31.69 22.46 -64.25
N ARG A 2 -32.20 22.55 -63.01
CA ARG A 2 -31.43 22.34 -61.77
C ARG A 2 -31.40 20.85 -61.47
N THR A 3 -30.21 20.27 -61.39
CA THR A 3 -29.98 18.87 -60.99
C THR A 3 -29.76 18.83 -59.48
N THR A 4 -30.68 18.20 -58.76
CA THR A 4 -30.60 17.98 -57.31
C THR A 4 -29.82 16.70 -57.06
N LEU A 5 -28.65 16.78 -56.41
CA LEU A 5 -27.94 15.62 -55.88
C LEU A 5 -28.62 15.15 -54.58
N ILE A 6 -29.07 13.90 -54.55
CA ILE A 6 -29.52 13.22 -53.33
C ILE A 6 -28.30 12.52 -52.73
N ALA A 7 -27.83 13.00 -51.57
CA ALA A 7 -26.81 12.33 -50.79
C ALA A 7 -27.45 11.22 -49.96
N MET A 8 -27.08 9.97 -50.22
CA MET A 8 -27.54 8.79 -49.50
C MET A 8 -26.62 8.58 -48.28
N ALA A 9 -27.13 8.85 -47.08
CA ALA A 9 -26.40 8.63 -45.83
C ALA A 9 -26.37 7.13 -45.48
N MET A 10 -25.21 6.49 -45.64
CA MET A 10 -24.95 5.15 -45.07
C MET A 10 -24.70 5.29 -43.57
N ALA A 11 -25.65 4.82 -42.76
CA ALA A 11 -25.47 4.66 -41.33
C ALA A 11 -24.57 3.44 -41.06
N PHE A 12 -23.34 3.67 -40.59
CA PHE A 12 -22.51 2.61 -40.02
C PHE A 12 -23.11 2.18 -38.67
N LEU A 13 -23.77 1.02 -38.65
CA LEU A 13 -24.11 0.31 -37.42
C LEU A 13 -22.80 -0.23 -36.81
N LEU A 14 -22.22 0.53 -35.88
CA LEU A 14 -21.19 -0.01 -34.98
C LEU A 14 -21.84 -1.09 -34.11
N PRO A 15 -21.27 -2.30 -33.98
CA PRO A 15 -21.79 -3.29 -33.06
C PRO A 15 -21.73 -2.73 -31.64
N ALA A 16 -22.89 -2.59 -31.01
CA ALA A 16 -22.97 -2.30 -29.59
C ALA A 16 -22.34 -3.49 -28.85
N TYR A 17 -21.12 -3.30 -28.33
CA TYR A 17 -20.57 -4.23 -27.35
C TYR A 17 -21.44 -4.11 -26.11
N HIS A 18 -22.40 -5.04 -25.96
CA HIS A 18 -23.07 -5.24 -24.68
C HIS A 18 -21.98 -5.61 -23.67
N VAL A 19 -21.65 -4.66 -22.79
CA VAL A 19 -20.90 -4.95 -21.57
C VAL A 19 -21.81 -5.84 -20.75
N HIS A 20 -21.58 -7.14 -20.81
CA HIS A 20 -22.25 -8.10 -19.94
C HIS A 20 -21.80 -7.80 -18.52
N ALA A 21 -22.76 -7.47 -17.65
CA ALA A 21 -22.50 -7.22 -16.25
C ALA A 21 -23.56 -7.97 -15.44
N GLU A 22 -23.17 -9.10 -14.85
CA GLU A 22 -24.03 -9.87 -13.95
C GLU A 22 -23.58 -9.73 -12.50
N ASP A 23 -24.57 -9.69 -11.60
CA ASP A 23 -24.35 -9.73 -10.17
C ASP A 23 -24.50 -11.16 -9.65
N TYR A 24 -23.44 -11.67 -9.05
CA TYR A 24 -23.42 -12.91 -8.32
C TYR A 24 -23.38 -12.65 -6.81
N TYR A 25 -24.03 -13.49 -6.03
CA TYR A 25 -24.16 -13.36 -4.58
C TYR A 25 -23.52 -14.56 -3.91
N ALA A 26 -22.64 -14.31 -2.94
CA ALA A 26 -22.11 -15.33 -2.04
C ALA A 26 -22.54 -14.98 -0.62
N ILE A 27 -23.31 -15.86 0.03
CA ILE A 27 -23.87 -15.60 1.36
C ILE A 27 -23.67 -16.84 2.25
N PRO A 28 -22.70 -16.80 3.18
CA PRO A 28 -22.45 -17.90 4.11
C PRO A 28 -23.72 -18.32 4.87
N GLY A 29 -23.95 -19.63 4.97
CA GLY A 29 -25.11 -20.20 5.68
C GLY A 29 -26.46 -20.10 4.96
N LYS A 30 -26.58 -19.33 3.86
CA LYS A 30 -27.81 -19.25 3.04
C LYS A 30 -27.65 -19.88 1.66
N GLY A 31 -26.43 -19.84 1.10
CA GLY A 31 -26.18 -20.33 -0.25
C GLY A 31 -25.56 -21.71 -0.33
N ASN A 32 -25.57 -22.24 -1.56
CA ASN A 32 -24.93 -23.48 -1.97
C ASN A 32 -24.24 -23.20 -3.31
N THR A 33 -23.07 -23.75 -3.54
CA THR A 33 -22.31 -23.54 -4.77
C THR A 33 -22.94 -24.15 -6.03
N GLU A 34 -23.88 -25.09 -5.89
CA GLU A 34 -24.71 -25.56 -7.00
C GLU A 34 -25.73 -24.51 -7.47
N ASN A 35 -25.97 -23.47 -6.67
CA ASN A 35 -26.87 -22.41 -7.06
C ASN A 35 -26.28 -21.53 -8.19
N PRO A 36 -27.15 -20.88 -8.98
CA PRO A 36 -26.70 -19.98 -10.05
C PRO A 36 -25.97 -18.72 -9.54
N GLY A 37 -26.03 -18.41 -8.24
CA GLY A 37 -25.42 -17.21 -7.67
C GLY A 37 -26.32 -15.99 -7.71
N THR A 38 -27.62 -16.15 -7.95
CA THR A 38 -28.60 -15.06 -7.84
C THR A 38 -28.88 -14.70 -6.37
N MET A 39 -29.46 -13.53 -6.07
CA MET A 39 -29.78 -13.15 -4.69
C MET A 39 -30.71 -14.16 -3.98
N SER A 40 -31.69 -14.72 -4.70
CA SER A 40 -32.64 -15.71 -4.15
C SER A 40 -32.04 -17.12 -4.02
N ARG A 41 -30.99 -17.40 -4.81
CA ARG A 41 -30.23 -18.65 -4.78
C ARG A 41 -28.74 -18.32 -4.85
N PRO A 42 -28.14 -17.85 -3.74
CA PRO A 42 -26.76 -17.41 -3.73
C PRO A 42 -25.80 -18.61 -3.66
N TRP A 43 -24.54 -18.39 -4.02
CA TRP A 43 -23.46 -19.29 -3.66
C TRP A 43 -23.27 -19.31 -2.14
N GLY A 44 -22.58 -20.34 -1.63
CA GLY A 44 -22.17 -20.42 -0.23
C GLY A 44 -21.09 -19.39 0.12
N THR A 45 -19.93 -19.83 0.59
CA THR A 45 -18.80 -18.92 0.86
C THR A 45 -18.07 -18.53 -0.43
N LEU A 46 -17.28 -17.44 -0.37
CA LEU A 46 -16.44 -17.05 -1.51
C LEU A 46 -15.33 -18.08 -1.75
N GLU A 47 -14.77 -18.67 -0.69
CA GLU A 47 -13.81 -19.77 -0.79
C GLU A 47 -14.39 -20.98 -1.52
N GLN A 48 -15.64 -21.37 -1.22
CA GLN A 48 -16.31 -22.47 -1.90
C GLN A 48 -16.54 -22.13 -3.40
N ALA A 49 -17.06 -20.94 -3.70
CA ALA A 49 -17.26 -20.49 -5.07
C ALA A 49 -15.94 -20.44 -5.87
N ALA A 50 -14.85 -19.98 -5.26
CA ALA A 50 -13.52 -19.97 -5.86
C ALA A 50 -13.02 -21.40 -6.15
N ARG A 51 -13.12 -22.31 -5.17
CA ARG A 51 -12.67 -23.70 -5.29
C ARG A 51 -13.40 -24.46 -6.39
N GLU A 52 -14.66 -24.14 -6.61
CA GLU A 52 -15.50 -24.78 -7.65
C GLU A 52 -15.43 -24.06 -9.01
N GLY A 53 -14.49 -23.12 -9.17
CA GLY A 53 -14.22 -22.47 -10.44
C GLY A 53 -15.31 -21.50 -10.89
N LYS A 54 -16.14 -20.97 -9.97
CA LYS A 54 -17.11 -19.93 -10.31
C LYS A 54 -16.40 -18.63 -10.69
N LEU A 55 -15.39 -18.22 -9.91
CA LEU A 55 -14.63 -16.99 -10.17
C LEU A 55 -13.85 -17.03 -11.49
N SER A 56 -13.29 -18.19 -11.85
CA SER A 56 -12.54 -18.34 -13.11
C SER A 56 -13.42 -18.33 -14.37
N LYS A 57 -14.75 -18.40 -14.22
CA LYS A 57 -15.73 -18.37 -15.33
C LYS A 57 -16.38 -17.01 -15.50
N MET A 58 -16.06 -16.04 -14.63
CA MET A 58 -16.60 -14.69 -14.70
C MET A 58 -16.16 -14.00 -15.98
N ARG A 59 -16.95 -13.01 -16.39
CA ARG A 59 -16.71 -12.17 -17.55
C ARG A 59 -16.46 -10.74 -17.08
N GLY A 60 -15.68 -10.01 -17.85
CA GLY A 60 -15.41 -8.61 -17.52
C GLY A 60 -16.71 -7.81 -17.46
N GLY A 61 -16.88 -7.04 -16.38
CA GLY A 61 -18.11 -6.33 -16.03
C GLY A 61 -18.91 -6.97 -14.89
N ASP A 62 -18.69 -8.27 -14.60
CA ASP A 62 -19.40 -8.98 -13.55
C ASP A 62 -19.00 -8.52 -12.13
N ARG A 63 -19.87 -8.79 -11.17
CA ARG A 63 -19.64 -8.52 -9.74
C ARG A 63 -19.96 -9.72 -8.86
N VAL A 64 -19.23 -9.86 -7.77
CA VAL A 64 -19.56 -10.78 -6.67
C VAL A 64 -19.86 -9.96 -5.41
N LEU A 65 -21.13 -9.95 -5.02
CA LEU A 65 -21.66 -9.26 -3.86
C LEU A 65 -21.69 -10.22 -2.65
N LEU A 66 -20.98 -9.86 -1.59
CA LEU A 66 -20.78 -10.71 -0.41
C LEU A 66 -21.73 -10.33 0.73
N GLY A 67 -22.44 -11.32 1.29
CA GLY A 67 -23.19 -11.17 2.54
C GLY A 67 -22.29 -11.17 3.78
N SER A 68 -22.83 -10.82 4.95
CA SER A 68 -22.06 -10.89 6.20
C SER A 68 -21.65 -12.32 6.54
N GLY A 69 -20.50 -12.45 7.21
CA GLY A 69 -20.03 -13.72 7.75
C GLY A 69 -18.64 -14.11 7.23
N TYR A 70 -18.20 -15.30 7.65
CA TYR A 70 -16.91 -15.85 7.27
C TYR A 70 -16.96 -16.46 5.87
N HIS A 71 -16.12 -15.96 4.97
CA HIS A 71 -16.04 -16.41 3.58
C HIS A 71 -14.87 -17.37 3.31
N GLY A 72 -14.13 -17.79 4.34
CA GLY A 72 -13.04 -18.76 4.21
C GLY A 72 -11.67 -18.15 3.92
N HIS A 73 -10.72 -19.00 3.53
CA HIS A 73 -9.43 -18.60 2.98
C HIS A 73 -9.51 -18.57 1.46
N VAL A 74 -9.77 -17.39 0.92
CA VAL A 74 -10.10 -17.25 -0.50
C VAL A 74 -8.83 -17.32 -1.34
N LYS A 75 -8.78 -18.29 -2.25
CA LYS A 75 -7.71 -18.43 -3.24
C LYS A 75 -8.30 -18.62 -4.63
N PHE A 76 -7.92 -17.76 -5.59
CA PHE A 76 -8.39 -17.88 -6.97
C PHE A 76 -7.40 -17.31 -7.98
N LEU A 77 -7.76 -17.47 -9.26
CA LEU A 77 -7.10 -16.91 -10.44
C LEU A 77 -8.14 -16.61 -11.51
N GLY A 78 -7.80 -15.76 -12.46
CA GLY A 78 -8.64 -15.51 -13.64
C GLY A 78 -8.18 -14.32 -14.44
N ASP A 79 -8.35 -14.37 -15.75
CA ASP A 79 -8.01 -13.29 -16.68
C ASP A 79 -9.29 -12.77 -17.31
N ASN A 80 -9.65 -11.52 -16.95
CA ASN A 80 -10.86 -10.89 -17.47
C ASN A 80 -10.51 -9.84 -18.51
N LYS A 81 -11.40 -9.66 -19.50
CA LYS A 81 -11.23 -8.62 -20.54
C LYS A 81 -11.40 -7.20 -20.00
N THR A 82 -12.26 -7.04 -19.00
CA THR A 82 -12.52 -5.80 -18.26
C THR A 82 -12.70 -6.14 -16.78
N MET A 83 -12.77 -5.12 -15.92
CA MET A 83 -12.78 -5.29 -14.47
C MET A 83 -13.91 -6.21 -13.99
N VAL A 84 -13.58 -7.15 -13.11
CA VAL A 84 -14.53 -7.88 -12.27
C VAL A 84 -14.38 -7.42 -10.82
N VAL A 85 -15.49 -7.18 -10.13
CA VAL A 85 -15.48 -6.61 -8.77
C VAL A 85 -15.98 -7.60 -7.74
N ILE A 86 -15.24 -7.75 -6.64
CA ILE A 86 -15.68 -8.46 -5.43
C ILE A 86 -15.86 -7.42 -4.33
N GLU A 87 -17.08 -7.29 -3.81
CA GLU A 87 -17.42 -6.27 -2.81
C GLU A 87 -18.55 -6.72 -1.88
N PRO A 88 -18.74 -6.09 -0.70
CA PRO A 88 -19.89 -6.35 0.15
C PRO A 88 -21.21 -5.95 -0.52
N ILE A 89 -22.28 -6.69 -0.24
CA ILE A 89 -23.63 -6.13 -0.34
C ILE A 89 -23.69 -4.91 0.60
N LYS A 90 -24.37 -3.84 0.17
CA LYS A 90 -24.46 -2.60 0.95
C LYS A 90 -24.93 -2.87 2.39
N GLY A 91 -24.09 -2.49 3.36
CA GLY A 91 -24.36 -2.65 4.80
C GLY A 91 -23.92 -4.00 5.40
N GLU A 92 -23.60 -4.99 4.58
CA GLU A 92 -23.07 -6.28 5.03
C GLU A 92 -21.58 -6.17 5.37
N LYS A 93 -21.10 -7.06 6.25
CA LYS A 93 -19.72 -7.07 6.78
C LYS A 93 -19.06 -8.43 6.54
N PRO A 94 -18.73 -8.78 5.30
CA PRO A 94 -18.00 -10.01 4.98
C PRO A 94 -16.59 -9.96 5.55
N TYR A 95 -16.09 -11.13 5.98
CA TYR A 95 -14.71 -11.25 6.42
C TYR A 95 -14.05 -12.54 5.94
N LEU A 96 -12.75 -12.43 5.63
CA LEU A 96 -11.91 -13.50 5.12
C LEU A 96 -10.86 -13.87 6.16
N GLY A 97 -10.41 -15.13 6.12
CA GLY A 97 -9.23 -15.54 6.87
C GLY A 97 -7.95 -15.08 6.17
N ARG A 98 -7.94 -15.18 4.83
CA ARG A 98 -6.82 -14.88 3.93
C ARG A 98 -7.36 -14.57 2.54
N LEU A 99 -6.58 -13.81 1.76
CA LEU A 99 -6.84 -13.59 0.34
C LEU A 99 -5.60 -13.92 -0.49
N THR A 100 -5.76 -14.76 -1.51
CA THR A 100 -4.71 -15.08 -2.47
C THR A 100 -5.24 -15.02 -3.91
N ILE A 101 -4.74 -14.07 -4.70
CA ILE A 101 -4.98 -14.04 -6.15
C ILE A 101 -3.70 -14.51 -6.84
N THR A 102 -3.63 -15.78 -7.23
CA THR A 102 -2.34 -16.38 -7.63
C THR A 102 -1.76 -15.78 -8.90
N LYS A 103 -2.61 -15.61 -9.92
CA LYS A 103 -2.33 -14.95 -11.20
C LYS A 103 -3.64 -14.45 -11.80
N GLY A 104 -3.57 -13.54 -12.75
CA GLY A 104 -4.76 -13.01 -13.40
C GLY A 104 -4.75 -11.50 -13.62
N SER A 105 -5.79 -11.01 -14.27
CA SER A 105 -5.92 -9.63 -14.68
C SER A 105 -7.32 -9.07 -14.50
N ASN A 106 -7.41 -7.74 -14.32
CA ASN A 106 -8.66 -7.00 -14.24
C ASN A 106 -9.58 -7.47 -13.09
N TRP A 107 -9.07 -7.39 -11.86
CA TRP A 107 -9.82 -7.69 -10.65
C TRP A 107 -9.81 -6.51 -9.69
N THR A 108 -10.96 -6.22 -9.08
CA THR A 108 -11.02 -5.37 -7.87
C THR A 108 -11.57 -6.18 -6.72
N VAL A 109 -10.86 -6.20 -5.60
CA VAL A 109 -11.39 -6.67 -4.32
C VAL A 109 -11.46 -5.48 -3.37
N ARG A 110 -12.67 -5.16 -2.90
CA ARG A 110 -12.88 -3.96 -2.08
C ARG A 110 -13.69 -4.21 -0.82
N GLY A 111 -13.46 -3.38 0.21
CA GLY A 111 -14.36 -3.25 1.35
C GLY A 111 -14.42 -4.47 2.29
N LEU A 112 -13.38 -5.32 2.31
CA LEU A 112 -13.39 -6.56 3.10
C LEU A 112 -12.58 -6.44 4.39
N THR A 113 -12.99 -7.15 5.44
CA THR A 113 -12.10 -7.45 6.56
C THR A 113 -11.33 -8.74 6.26
N ILE A 114 -10.00 -8.74 6.41
CA ILE A 114 -9.15 -9.90 6.09
C ILE A 114 -8.18 -10.11 7.24
N SER A 115 -8.29 -11.24 7.94
CA SER A 115 -7.42 -11.56 9.07
C SER A 115 -7.37 -13.05 9.37
N PRO A 116 -6.19 -13.64 9.65
CA PRO A 116 -6.08 -15.03 10.05
C PRO A 116 -6.81 -15.31 11.37
N SER A 117 -6.94 -14.32 12.28
CA SER A 117 -7.72 -14.46 13.51
C SER A 117 -9.22 -14.68 13.27
N CYS A 118 -9.73 -14.46 12.06
CA CYS A 118 -11.10 -14.81 11.69
C CYS A 118 -11.28 -16.30 11.32
N GLY A 119 -10.21 -17.01 10.97
CA GLY A 119 -10.27 -18.33 10.32
C GLY A 119 -9.94 -19.53 11.20
N GLY A 120 -9.60 -19.32 12.47
CA GLY A 120 -9.34 -20.38 13.45
C GLY A 120 -8.11 -21.26 13.20
N LYS A 121 -7.41 -21.10 12.07
CA LYS A 121 -6.18 -21.84 11.72
C LYS A 121 -4.97 -20.94 11.87
N GLU A 122 -3.94 -21.45 12.53
CA GLU A 122 -2.64 -20.80 12.59
C GLU A 122 -2.08 -20.57 11.18
N TYR A 123 -1.56 -19.38 10.95
CA TYR A 123 -0.96 -19.00 9.68
C TYR A 123 0.10 -17.93 9.94
N SER A 124 1.31 -18.14 9.45
CA SER A 124 2.40 -17.16 9.58
C SER A 124 3.00 -16.87 8.20
N ARG A 125 2.39 -15.93 7.47
CA ARG A 125 2.87 -15.26 6.23
C ARG A 125 2.06 -13.96 6.01
N ASN A 126 2.07 -13.41 4.79
CA ASN A 126 1.24 -12.27 4.38
C ASN A 126 -0.25 -12.59 4.42
N VAL A 127 -1.08 -11.74 5.03
CA VAL A 127 -2.54 -11.92 5.12
C VAL A 127 -3.21 -11.81 3.74
N VAL A 128 -2.71 -10.91 2.88
CA VAL A 128 -3.11 -10.76 1.48
C VAL A 128 -1.90 -11.00 0.59
N THR A 129 -2.06 -11.81 -0.46
CA THR A 129 -1.02 -12.02 -1.49
C THR A 129 -1.66 -12.02 -2.86
N PHE A 130 -1.08 -11.31 -3.82
CA PHE A 130 -1.55 -11.35 -5.21
C PHE A 130 -0.40 -11.19 -6.19
N ALA A 131 -0.56 -11.70 -7.42
CA ALA A 131 0.44 -11.61 -8.49
C ALA A 131 1.81 -12.25 -8.17
N GLU A 132 1.82 -13.27 -7.31
CA GLU A 132 3.05 -13.94 -6.85
C GLU A 132 3.28 -15.30 -7.53
N SER A 133 2.35 -15.80 -8.36
CA SER A 133 2.45 -17.13 -8.98
C SER A 133 2.28 -17.14 -10.51
N GLY A 134 2.28 -15.98 -11.16
CA GLY A 134 2.23 -15.87 -12.62
C GLY A 134 1.91 -14.45 -13.07
N PRO A 135 1.98 -14.18 -14.39
CA PRO A 135 1.70 -12.86 -14.96
C PRO A 135 0.36 -12.30 -14.46
N SER A 136 0.38 -11.03 -14.08
CA SER A 136 -0.77 -10.33 -13.54
C SER A 136 -0.72 -8.85 -13.86
N HIS A 137 -1.87 -8.25 -14.15
CA HIS A 137 -1.96 -6.81 -14.33
C HIS A 137 -3.34 -6.27 -13.95
N ASP A 138 -3.44 -4.98 -13.64
CA ASP A 138 -4.71 -4.30 -13.35
C ASP A 138 -5.53 -4.97 -12.22
N ILE A 139 -4.84 -5.38 -11.15
CA ILE A 139 -5.49 -5.84 -9.90
C ILE A 139 -5.50 -4.70 -8.89
N VAL A 140 -6.68 -4.42 -8.33
CA VAL A 140 -6.92 -3.41 -7.30
C VAL A 140 -7.35 -4.09 -6.01
N ILE A 141 -6.64 -3.82 -4.91
CA ILE A 141 -7.10 -4.12 -3.55
C ILE A 141 -7.38 -2.79 -2.87
N GLU A 142 -8.64 -2.53 -2.52
CA GLU A 142 -9.03 -1.24 -1.96
C GLU A 142 -9.99 -1.30 -0.78
N ASP A 143 -9.98 -0.28 0.07
CA ASP A 143 -10.87 -0.14 1.24
C ASP A 143 -10.87 -1.35 2.20
N CYS A 144 -9.85 -2.21 2.16
CA CYS A 144 -9.80 -3.42 2.97
C CYS A 144 -9.16 -3.16 4.33
N PHE A 145 -9.67 -3.83 5.36
CA PHE A 145 -9.07 -3.86 6.69
C PHE A 145 -8.29 -5.16 6.89
N VAL A 146 -6.96 -5.07 6.90
CA VAL A 146 -6.02 -6.19 6.95
C VAL A 146 -5.28 -6.17 8.28
N TYR A 147 -5.30 -7.27 9.03
CA TYR A 147 -4.61 -7.32 10.33
C TYR A 147 -4.25 -8.74 10.76
N THR A 148 -3.32 -8.88 11.71
CA THR A 148 -3.05 -10.17 12.39
C THR A 148 -4.13 -10.45 13.45
N THR A 149 -4.22 -9.56 14.43
CA THR A 149 -5.22 -9.55 15.51
C THR A 149 -5.59 -8.11 15.84
N LYS A 150 -6.75 -7.89 16.47
CA LYS A 150 -7.17 -6.56 16.96
C LYS A 150 -6.58 -6.23 18.33
N ASP A 151 -6.36 -7.24 19.15
CA ASP A 151 -5.88 -7.11 20.53
C ASP A 151 -4.44 -7.59 20.64
N THR A 152 -3.54 -6.65 20.94
CA THR A 152 -2.10 -6.86 21.16
C THR A 152 -1.69 -6.55 22.60
N SER A 153 -2.65 -6.39 23.52
CA SER A 153 -2.39 -6.02 24.93
C SER A 153 -1.48 -6.99 25.67
N LYS A 154 -1.41 -8.25 25.23
CA LYS A 154 -0.58 -9.31 25.79
C LYS A 154 0.67 -9.62 24.96
N TRP A 155 0.92 -8.89 23.87
CA TRP A 155 2.08 -9.13 23.02
C TRP A 155 3.36 -8.62 23.68
N GLY A 156 4.37 -9.48 23.74
CA GLY A 156 5.76 -9.10 23.95
C GLY A 156 6.52 -9.07 22.62
N PRO A 157 7.86 -8.94 22.67
CA PRO A 157 8.69 -8.85 21.48
C PRO A 157 8.53 -10.04 20.53
N LYS A 158 8.41 -11.26 21.06
CA LYS A 158 8.28 -12.49 20.25
C LYS A 158 6.97 -12.51 19.45
N GLU A 159 5.87 -12.07 20.04
CA GLU A 159 4.57 -12.02 19.35
C GLU A 159 4.59 -10.99 18.24
N TRP A 160 5.17 -9.80 18.48
CA TRP A 160 5.41 -8.80 17.44
C TRP A 160 6.28 -9.34 16.30
N MET A 161 7.38 -10.03 16.60
CA MET A 161 8.25 -10.60 15.56
C MET A 161 7.62 -11.75 14.76
N SER A 162 6.66 -12.46 15.36
CA SER A 162 5.97 -13.61 14.73
C SER A 162 4.62 -13.26 14.11
N ALA A 163 4.17 -12.02 14.25
CA ALA A 163 2.95 -11.50 13.65
C ALA A 163 2.90 -11.71 12.13
N ASN A 164 1.69 -11.80 11.58
CA ASN A 164 1.53 -11.84 10.14
C ASN A 164 2.01 -10.54 9.50
N SER A 165 2.55 -10.62 8.29
CA SER A 165 2.75 -9.44 7.45
C SER A 165 1.43 -9.08 6.76
N GLY A 166 1.23 -7.81 6.42
CA GLY A 166 -0.02 -7.33 5.84
C GLY A 166 -0.24 -7.81 4.40
N ILE A 167 0.22 -7.00 3.44
CA ILE A 167 -0.10 -7.17 2.02
C ILE A 167 1.18 -7.40 1.20
N LEU A 168 1.20 -8.46 0.40
CA LEU A 168 2.22 -8.69 -0.63
C LEU A 168 1.61 -8.49 -2.02
N MET A 169 2.02 -7.41 -2.69
CA MET A 169 1.89 -7.20 -4.13
C MET A 169 3.07 -7.88 -4.83
N GLY A 170 2.79 -8.97 -5.54
CA GLY A 170 3.78 -9.96 -5.95
C GLY A 170 4.62 -9.63 -7.18
N ARG A 171 5.68 -10.42 -7.35
CA ARG A 171 6.81 -10.18 -8.28
C ARG A 171 6.49 -10.34 -9.76
N HIS A 172 5.34 -10.93 -10.08
CA HIS A 172 4.91 -11.20 -11.44
C HIS A 172 3.81 -10.23 -11.90
N GLY A 173 3.55 -9.20 -11.10
CA GLY A 173 2.59 -8.15 -11.37
C GLY A 173 3.16 -6.94 -12.11
N GLU A 174 2.28 -6.22 -12.79
CA GLU A 174 2.50 -4.88 -13.33
C GLU A 174 1.20 -4.06 -13.22
N ASN A 175 1.25 -2.73 -13.10
CA ASN A 175 0.05 -1.87 -13.07
C ASN A 175 -0.95 -2.26 -11.96
N LEU A 176 -0.44 -2.57 -10.77
CA LEU A 176 -1.24 -2.99 -9.64
C LEU A 176 -1.56 -1.81 -8.72
N THR A 177 -2.68 -1.86 -8.01
CA THR A 177 -3.11 -0.79 -7.11
C THR A 177 -3.44 -1.32 -5.71
N LEU A 178 -2.84 -0.70 -4.70
CA LEU A 178 -3.26 -0.77 -3.30
C LEU A 178 -3.78 0.59 -2.88
N ARG A 179 -5.10 0.71 -2.69
CA ARG A 179 -5.74 1.99 -2.39
C ARG A 179 -6.51 1.94 -1.07
N ASN A 180 -6.29 2.93 -0.22
CA ASN A 180 -7.14 3.16 0.94
C ASN A 180 -7.34 1.92 1.85
N ASN A 181 -6.33 1.06 1.99
CA ASN A 181 -6.41 -0.08 2.91
C ASN A 181 -5.92 0.33 4.31
N TYR A 182 -6.43 -0.31 5.34
CA TYR A 182 -5.92 -0.18 6.70
C TYR A 182 -5.20 -1.46 7.10
N VAL A 183 -3.88 -1.39 7.30
CA VAL A 183 -3.01 -2.49 7.73
C VAL A 183 -2.64 -2.28 9.21
N LEU A 184 -2.99 -3.24 10.07
CA LEU A 184 -2.89 -3.11 11.52
C LEU A 184 -2.22 -4.31 12.19
N ASN A 185 -1.37 -4.07 13.19
CA ASN A 185 -0.79 -5.11 14.05
C ASN A 185 -0.07 -6.19 13.23
N THR A 186 0.90 -5.78 12.44
CA THR A 186 1.60 -6.67 11.48
C THR A 186 3.11 -6.67 11.70
N ARG A 187 3.79 -7.72 11.27
CA ARG A 187 5.25 -7.72 11.20
C ARG A 187 5.76 -6.69 10.18
N PHE A 188 5.58 -6.98 8.89
CA PHE A 188 5.78 -6.03 7.80
C PHE A 188 4.42 -5.53 7.30
N GLY A 189 4.30 -4.25 6.95
CA GLY A 189 3.05 -3.67 6.49
C GLY A 189 2.69 -4.07 5.05
N ILE A 190 3.30 -3.40 4.07
CA ILE A 190 3.01 -3.57 2.63
C ILE A 190 4.30 -3.80 1.84
N SER A 191 4.36 -4.86 1.05
CA SER A 191 5.44 -5.13 0.09
C SER A 191 4.98 -4.88 -1.34
N LEU A 192 5.69 -4.00 -2.04
CA LEU A 192 5.46 -3.61 -3.43
C LEU A 192 6.54 -4.23 -4.32
N CYS A 193 6.22 -5.39 -4.90
CA CYS A 193 7.13 -6.16 -5.75
C CYS A 193 6.70 -6.19 -7.22
N ALA A 194 5.68 -5.42 -7.61
CA ALA A 194 5.22 -5.26 -8.99
C ALA A 194 5.62 -3.88 -9.53
N SER A 195 6.10 -3.84 -10.77
CA SER A 195 6.49 -2.58 -11.43
C SER A 195 5.27 -1.72 -11.77
N ASN A 196 5.48 -0.43 -12.03
CA ASN A 196 4.47 0.49 -12.56
C ASN A 196 3.19 0.53 -11.70
N SER A 197 3.33 0.33 -10.39
CA SER A 197 2.21 0.10 -9.47
C SER A 197 2.03 1.25 -8.48
N ILE A 198 0.82 1.39 -7.95
CA ILE A 198 0.42 2.48 -7.06
C ILE A 198 0.07 1.94 -5.67
N CYS A 199 0.62 2.58 -4.64
CA CYS A 199 0.26 2.40 -3.24
C CYS A 199 -0.20 3.75 -2.68
N GLU A 200 -1.51 3.96 -2.56
CA GLU A 200 -2.06 5.27 -2.20
C GLU A 200 -3.13 5.27 -1.10
N GLY A 201 -3.10 6.28 -0.24
CA GLY A 201 -4.14 6.48 0.77
C GLY A 201 -4.22 5.39 1.83
N ASN A 202 -3.25 4.47 1.91
CA ASN A 202 -3.27 3.39 2.89
C ASN A 202 -2.84 3.91 4.27
N VAL A 203 -3.27 3.21 5.32
CA VAL A 203 -2.78 3.39 6.68
C VAL A 203 -2.01 2.13 7.07
N VAL A 204 -0.75 2.27 7.45
CA VAL A 204 0.02 1.20 8.10
C VAL A 204 0.25 1.63 9.54
N SER A 205 -0.34 0.90 10.48
CA SER A 205 -0.35 1.24 11.89
C SER A 205 0.04 0.05 12.73
N ASP A 206 0.85 0.27 13.76
CA ASP A 206 1.18 -0.75 14.76
C ASP A 206 1.89 -1.93 14.09
N PHE A 207 3.15 -1.72 13.74
CA PHE A 207 3.97 -2.71 13.03
C PHE A 207 5.34 -2.88 13.69
N SER A 208 6.03 -3.97 13.39
CA SER A 208 7.31 -4.35 14.03
C SER A 208 8.37 -4.75 13.02
N GLY A 209 8.49 -4.00 11.94
CA GLY A 209 9.31 -4.31 10.78
C GLY A 209 9.32 -3.09 9.88
N ASP A 210 9.33 -3.29 8.57
CA ASP A 210 9.14 -2.16 7.64
C ASP A 210 7.65 -1.88 7.39
N GLY A 211 7.32 -0.59 7.29
CA GLY A 211 5.98 -0.12 6.98
C GLY A 211 5.60 -0.43 5.52
N ILE A 212 6.33 0.16 4.56
CA ILE A 212 6.16 -0.07 3.12
C ILE A 212 7.52 -0.42 2.50
N ARG A 213 7.58 -1.47 1.67
CA ARG A 213 8.80 -1.89 0.96
C ARG A 213 8.62 -1.75 -0.55
N ILE A 214 9.54 -1.04 -1.19
CA ILE A 214 9.59 -0.81 -2.64
C ILE A 214 10.73 -1.65 -3.22
N THR A 215 10.46 -2.46 -4.24
CA THR A 215 11.49 -3.35 -4.80
C THR A 215 11.56 -3.43 -6.33
N ARG A 216 10.78 -2.58 -7.00
CA ARG A 216 10.67 -2.52 -8.47
C ARG A 216 10.59 -1.08 -8.98
N ASP A 217 10.74 -0.95 -10.28
CA ASP A 217 10.71 0.32 -11.00
C ASP A 217 9.29 0.86 -11.13
N GLY A 218 9.18 2.18 -11.31
CA GLY A 218 7.91 2.84 -11.64
C GLY A 218 6.86 2.83 -10.53
N ILE A 219 7.24 2.50 -9.29
CA ILE A 219 6.30 2.46 -8.16
C ILE A 219 6.01 3.88 -7.67
N THR A 220 4.72 4.19 -7.45
CA THR A 220 4.27 5.40 -6.78
C THR A 220 3.71 5.09 -5.39
N VAL A 221 4.30 5.68 -4.35
CA VAL A 221 3.82 5.61 -2.96
C VAL A 221 3.34 7.01 -2.54
N GLN A 222 2.03 7.20 -2.39
CA GLN A 222 1.48 8.53 -2.15
C GLN A 222 0.33 8.62 -1.13
N TYR A 223 0.26 9.73 -0.38
CA TYR A 223 -0.87 10.00 0.52
C TYR A 223 -1.12 8.92 1.58
N ASN A 224 -0.12 8.09 1.89
CA ASN A 224 -0.23 7.06 2.93
C ASN A 224 0.07 7.67 4.31
N VAL A 225 -0.49 7.05 5.36
CA VAL A 225 -0.14 7.34 6.75
C VAL A 225 0.56 6.12 7.34
N ILE A 226 1.80 6.29 7.81
CA ILE A 226 2.60 5.21 8.40
C ILE A 226 2.95 5.61 9.82
N LYS A 227 2.60 4.77 10.80
CA LYS A 227 2.73 5.15 12.20
C LYS A 227 2.88 3.98 13.16
N ASN A 228 3.38 4.31 14.35
CA ASN A 228 3.34 3.45 15.53
C ASN A 228 4.17 2.16 15.35
N VAL A 229 5.51 2.28 15.40
CA VAL A 229 6.38 1.10 15.35
C VAL A 229 6.62 0.48 16.72
N TYR A 230 6.82 -0.83 16.74
CA TYR A 230 7.03 -1.67 17.91
C TYR A 230 8.25 -2.57 17.73
N VAL A 231 8.96 -2.86 18.82
CA VAL A 231 10.06 -3.82 18.90
C VAL A 231 11.27 -3.44 18.05
N GLY A 232 12.40 -3.14 18.69
CA GLY A 232 13.65 -2.87 18.00
C GLY A 232 14.81 -3.77 18.42
N GLU A 233 16.01 -3.32 18.11
CA GLU A 233 17.26 -4.00 18.49
C GLU A 233 17.35 -4.23 20.01
N GLU A 234 16.91 -3.26 20.81
CA GLU A 234 16.89 -3.35 22.28
C GLU A 234 15.96 -4.48 22.80
N ASP A 235 14.97 -4.87 21.99
CA ASP A 235 14.00 -5.94 22.29
C ASP A 235 14.41 -7.30 21.68
N GLY A 236 15.58 -7.38 21.04
CA GLY A 236 16.13 -8.58 20.41
C GLY A 236 15.80 -8.76 18.93
N ASP A 237 15.21 -7.75 18.29
CA ASP A 237 14.93 -7.77 16.86
C ASP A 237 16.03 -7.09 16.05
N LYS A 238 16.71 -7.86 15.19
CA LYS A 238 17.81 -7.36 14.36
C LYS A 238 17.33 -6.64 13.09
N ASN A 239 16.02 -6.57 12.85
CA ASN A 239 15.52 -5.79 11.73
C ASN A 239 15.80 -4.30 11.96
N HIS A 240 16.31 -3.64 10.93
CA HIS A 240 16.41 -2.19 10.91
C HIS A 240 15.14 -1.66 10.27
N ASP A 241 14.18 -1.29 11.12
CA ASP A 241 12.86 -0.88 10.67
C ASP A 241 12.91 0.45 9.89
N ASP A 242 12.24 0.44 8.74
CA ASP A 242 12.00 1.60 7.91
C ASP A 242 10.49 1.89 7.76
N ALA A 243 10.06 3.15 7.83
CA ALA A 243 8.68 3.48 7.47
C ALA A 243 8.43 3.23 5.98
N ILE A 244 9.35 3.65 5.13
CA ILE A 244 9.40 3.29 3.70
C ILE A 244 10.83 2.88 3.35
N GLN A 245 11.00 1.62 2.97
CA GLN A 245 12.27 1.07 2.51
C GLN A 245 12.27 0.86 1.00
N CYS A 246 13.45 0.99 0.38
CA CYS A 246 13.67 0.59 -1.00
C CYS A 246 14.94 -0.25 -1.10
N PHE A 247 14.85 -1.41 -1.75
CA PHE A 247 15.97 -2.28 -2.05
C PHE A 247 15.68 -3.14 -3.28
N LEU A 248 16.72 -3.60 -3.97
CA LEU A 248 16.58 -4.53 -5.09
C LEU A 248 16.18 -5.92 -4.58
N PHE A 249 15.01 -6.43 -4.98
CA PHE A 249 14.65 -7.83 -4.73
C PHE A 249 15.59 -8.75 -5.53
N ASN A 250 16.27 -9.69 -4.86
CA ASN A 250 17.39 -10.50 -5.36
C ASN A 250 18.67 -9.67 -5.59
N LYS A 251 19.52 -9.62 -4.56
CA LYS A 251 20.80 -8.88 -4.52
C LYS A 251 21.65 -9.16 -5.78
N GLY A 252 22.17 -8.10 -6.40
CA GLY A 252 22.96 -8.14 -7.63
C GLY A 252 23.39 -6.74 -8.09
N THR A 253 23.72 -6.58 -9.37
CA THR A 253 24.14 -5.31 -10.00
C THR A 253 22.98 -4.44 -10.50
N GLY A 254 21.74 -4.76 -10.12
CA GLY A 254 20.55 -4.04 -10.57
C GLY A 254 20.39 -2.66 -9.93
N THR A 255 19.52 -1.86 -10.52
CA THR A 255 19.11 -0.54 -10.03
C THR A 255 17.60 -0.53 -9.86
N VAL A 256 17.08 0.30 -8.97
CA VAL A 256 15.65 0.66 -8.97
C VAL A 256 15.51 2.02 -9.65
N LYS A 257 14.45 2.21 -10.45
CA LYS A 257 14.26 3.42 -11.26
C LYS A 257 12.86 4.00 -11.15
N ASP A 258 12.77 5.31 -11.36
CA ASP A 258 11.52 6.03 -11.64
C ASP A 258 10.46 5.87 -10.53
N VAL A 259 10.90 5.78 -9.28
CA VAL A 259 10.03 5.67 -8.11
C VAL A 259 9.63 7.05 -7.60
N VAL A 260 8.35 7.20 -7.27
CA VAL A 260 7.79 8.43 -6.68
C VAL A 260 7.31 8.16 -5.27
N VAL A 261 7.82 8.93 -4.30
CA VAL A 261 7.37 8.89 -2.90
C VAL A 261 6.88 10.28 -2.52
N ARG A 262 5.56 10.48 -2.46
CA ARG A 262 5.01 11.82 -2.29
C ARG A 262 3.86 11.96 -1.33
N HIS A 263 3.85 13.07 -0.59
CA HIS A 263 2.71 13.44 0.25
C HIS A 263 2.30 12.35 1.25
N ASN A 264 3.25 11.54 1.73
CA ASN A 264 3.02 10.59 2.81
C ASN A 264 3.22 11.29 4.16
N LEU A 265 2.42 10.89 5.15
CA LEU A 265 2.58 11.30 6.53
C LEU A 265 3.19 10.16 7.34
N ILE A 266 4.36 10.38 7.91
CA ILE A 266 5.08 9.39 8.71
C ILE A 266 5.19 9.90 10.14
N VAL A 267 4.79 9.10 11.12
CA VAL A 267 4.81 9.46 12.54
C VAL A 267 5.34 8.29 13.38
N ASN A 268 6.51 8.44 13.98
CA ASN A 268 7.14 7.37 14.78
C ASN A 268 6.20 6.78 15.84
N GLN A 269 5.52 7.65 16.57
CA GLN A 269 4.56 7.28 17.61
C GLN A 269 3.50 8.38 17.77
N GLU A 270 2.23 8.00 17.90
CA GLU A 270 1.17 8.96 18.24
C GLU A 270 1.09 9.18 19.77
N GLU A 271 1.37 8.15 20.55
CA GLU A 271 1.27 8.18 22.02
C GLU A 271 2.61 7.78 22.65
N GLU A 272 2.99 8.51 23.70
CA GLU A 272 4.13 8.19 24.55
C GLU A 272 3.80 7.07 25.55
N GLY A 273 4.83 6.36 26.03
CA GLY A 273 4.67 5.33 27.06
C GLY A 273 4.05 4.01 26.60
N ARG A 274 3.81 3.82 25.30
CA ARG A 274 3.34 2.52 24.76
C ARG A 274 4.41 1.44 24.98
N PRO A 275 4.05 0.23 25.48
CA PRO A 275 4.99 -0.87 25.65
C PRO A 275 5.67 -1.23 24.33
N TYR A 276 6.99 -1.48 24.38
CA TYR A 276 7.80 -1.86 23.22
C TYR A 276 7.77 -0.86 22.05
N ALA A 277 7.38 0.40 22.28
CA ALA A 277 7.52 1.42 21.25
C ALA A 277 9.02 1.61 20.92
N THR A 278 9.34 1.60 19.64
CA THR A 278 10.73 1.73 19.17
C THR A 278 10.88 2.91 18.21
N ILE A 279 12.07 3.03 17.61
CA ILE A 279 12.39 4.02 16.58
C ILE A 279 12.58 3.32 15.23
N PHE A 280 12.22 4.00 14.14
CA PHE A 280 12.54 3.55 12.78
C PHE A 280 13.30 4.63 12.00
N GLN A 281 13.91 4.22 10.91
CA GLN A 281 14.35 5.11 9.83
C GLN A 281 13.12 5.49 9.00
N ALA A 282 12.95 6.76 8.62
CA ALA A 282 11.72 7.17 7.94
C ALA A 282 11.71 6.73 6.46
N ILE A 283 12.27 7.52 5.56
CA ILE A 283 12.50 7.08 4.16
C ILE A 283 13.98 6.67 4.04
N GLY A 284 14.26 5.37 4.18
CA GLY A 284 15.62 4.81 4.20
C GLY A 284 15.92 3.96 2.99
N PHE A 285 16.53 4.56 1.96
CA PHE A 285 16.90 3.87 0.72
C PHE A 285 18.42 3.75 0.65
N PHE A 286 18.96 2.69 1.24
CA PHE A 286 20.40 2.53 1.48
C PHE A 286 21.13 1.71 0.41
N ASP A 287 20.39 1.05 -0.48
CA ASP A 287 20.93 0.07 -1.44
C ASP A 287 20.70 0.52 -2.89
N GLY A 288 21.40 1.58 -3.29
CA GLY A 288 21.40 2.05 -4.67
C GLY A 288 22.27 1.22 -5.63
N PRO A 289 22.41 1.63 -6.90
CA PRO A 289 21.97 2.92 -7.42
C PRO A 289 20.45 3.11 -7.47
N LEU A 290 20.00 4.29 -7.06
CA LEU A 290 18.61 4.73 -7.09
C LEU A 290 18.49 5.78 -8.19
N VAL A 291 17.80 5.50 -9.29
CA VAL A 291 17.82 6.35 -10.49
C VAL A 291 16.48 7.05 -10.68
N ASN A 292 16.51 8.36 -10.93
CA ASN A 292 15.33 9.18 -11.23
C ASN A 292 14.22 9.13 -10.16
N PHE A 293 14.58 8.97 -8.89
CA PHE A 293 13.58 9.01 -7.82
C PHE A 293 13.04 10.43 -7.62
N ARG A 294 11.76 10.54 -7.26
CA ARG A 294 11.15 11.79 -6.79
C ARG A 294 10.59 11.60 -5.38
N VAL A 295 11.20 12.26 -4.40
CA VAL A 295 10.75 12.28 -3.01
C VAL A 295 10.21 13.68 -2.68
N GLU A 296 8.89 13.84 -2.62
CA GLU A 296 8.29 15.17 -2.54
C GLU A 296 7.16 15.36 -1.53
N GLY A 297 7.13 16.53 -0.87
CA GLY A 297 5.98 16.97 -0.11
C GLY A 297 5.55 16.04 1.04
N ASN A 298 6.43 15.15 1.50
CA ASN A 298 6.18 14.26 2.63
C ASN A 298 6.34 15.05 3.93
N VAL A 299 5.57 14.68 4.95
CA VAL A 299 5.69 15.23 6.31
C VAL A 299 6.06 14.10 7.27
N ILE A 300 7.18 14.26 7.97
CA ILE A 300 7.83 13.18 8.71
C ILE A 300 8.13 13.65 10.13
N GLY A 301 7.46 13.05 11.11
CA GLY A 301 7.82 13.11 12.53
C GLY A 301 8.58 11.84 12.90
N VAL A 302 9.90 11.90 13.12
CA VAL A 302 10.72 10.71 13.39
C VAL A 302 11.68 10.87 14.58
N LYS A 303 11.85 9.81 15.38
CA LYS A 303 12.86 9.71 16.46
C LYS A 303 14.15 9.05 15.97
N HIS A 304 14.69 9.53 14.85
CA HIS A 304 15.89 8.94 14.24
C HIS A 304 16.68 9.99 13.47
N TRP A 305 17.91 9.66 13.07
CA TRP A 305 18.73 10.55 12.23
C TRP A 305 18.30 10.54 10.76
N HIS A 306 17.85 9.39 10.26
CA HIS A 306 17.41 9.21 8.87
C HIS A 306 15.96 9.65 8.69
N GLY A 307 15.75 10.91 8.30
CA GLY A 307 14.45 11.41 7.84
C GLY A 307 14.18 11.03 6.39
N VAL A 308 15.06 11.47 5.49
CA VAL A 308 15.13 10.99 4.10
C VAL A 308 16.59 10.67 3.80
N SER A 309 16.85 9.48 3.27
CA SER A 309 18.19 9.06 2.88
C SER A 309 18.13 8.29 1.58
N LEU A 310 18.78 8.84 0.54
CA LEU A 310 18.94 8.20 -0.76
C LEU A 310 20.42 7.91 -0.99
N TYR A 311 20.80 6.65 -1.00
CA TYR A 311 22.18 6.22 -1.21
C TYR A 311 22.43 5.92 -2.68
N ASP A 312 23.59 6.35 -3.20
CA ASP A 312 23.98 6.15 -4.59
C ASP A 312 22.91 6.68 -5.57
N ALA A 313 22.27 7.79 -5.20
CA ALA A 313 21.18 8.42 -5.94
C ALA A 313 21.68 9.10 -7.21
N GLN A 314 20.96 8.90 -8.33
CA GLN A 314 21.33 9.41 -9.64
C GLN A 314 20.15 10.15 -10.26
N ASN A 315 20.33 11.44 -10.55
CA ASN A 315 19.29 12.28 -11.14
C ASN A 315 17.98 12.31 -10.30
N CYS A 316 18.08 12.13 -8.99
CA CYS A 316 16.93 12.14 -8.10
C CYS A 316 16.56 13.57 -7.67
N THR A 317 15.29 13.76 -7.33
CA THR A 317 14.75 15.02 -6.80
C THR A 317 14.19 14.82 -5.41
N ILE A 318 14.67 15.60 -4.42
CA ILE A 318 14.11 15.67 -3.07
C ILE A 318 13.56 17.09 -2.85
N ILE A 319 12.24 17.24 -2.81
CA ILE A 319 11.62 18.58 -2.85
C ILE A 319 10.47 18.78 -1.85
N ASN A 320 10.46 19.92 -1.16
CA ASN A 320 9.35 20.36 -0.30
C ASN A 320 8.95 19.38 0.82
N ASN A 321 9.86 18.53 1.29
CA ASN A 321 9.61 17.65 2.43
C ASN A 321 9.80 18.42 3.75
N VAL A 322 9.02 18.07 4.77
CA VAL A 322 9.14 18.63 6.13
C VAL A 322 9.43 17.51 7.11
N ILE A 323 10.59 17.57 7.75
CA ILE A 323 11.12 16.50 8.59
C ILE A 323 11.51 17.08 9.94
N PHE A 324 10.94 16.53 11.00
CA PHE A 324 11.12 17.03 12.35
C PHE A 324 11.09 15.90 13.38
N ASN A 325 11.66 16.17 14.56
CA ASN A 325 11.57 15.31 15.73
C ASN A 325 10.78 16.08 16.79
N PRO A 326 9.44 15.91 16.87
CA PRO A 326 8.61 16.62 17.83
C PRO A 326 8.77 16.14 19.28
N TRP A 327 9.54 15.08 19.53
CA TRP A 327 9.69 14.49 20.87
C TRP A 327 10.97 14.90 21.59
N GLY A 328 11.75 15.83 21.01
CA GLY A 328 13.02 16.28 21.59
C GLY A 328 14.09 15.19 21.68
N GLY A 329 15.06 15.38 22.58
CA GLY A 329 16.19 14.48 22.76
C GLY A 329 17.29 14.64 21.71
N ARG A 330 18.12 13.60 21.55
CA ARG A 330 19.37 13.69 20.75
C ARG A 330 19.17 13.64 19.23
N PHE A 331 18.06 13.09 18.75
CA PHE A 331 17.88 12.82 17.32
C PHE A 331 17.57 14.11 16.57
N THR A 332 18.43 14.46 15.60
CA THR A 332 18.22 15.58 14.69
C THR A 332 18.10 15.05 13.26
N PRO A 333 16.88 14.72 12.78
CA PRO A 333 16.71 14.06 11.50
C PRO A 333 17.18 14.90 10.31
N TRP A 334 17.85 14.24 9.37
CA TRP A 334 18.43 14.84 8.18
C TRP A 334 17.73 14.44 6.88
N ILE A 335 18.01 15.24 5.84
CA ILE A 335 17.96 14.80 4.45
C ILE A 335 19.38 14.49 4.00
N MET A 336 19.60 13.29 3.47
CA MET A 336 20.91 12.80 3.08
C MET A 336 20.93 12.25 1.66
N LEU A 337 21.95 12.66 0.90
CA LEU A 337 22.47 11.91 -0.23
C LEU A 337 23.68 11.13 0.28
N GLY A 338 23.52 9.81 0.38
CA GLY A 338 24.52 8.89 0.88
C GLY A 338 25.22 8.13 -0.24
N SER A 339 26.18 7.29 0.13
CA SER A 339 26.93 6.47 -0.82
C SER A 339 27.43 5.21 -0.14
N LYS A 340 27.27 4.06 -0.81
CA LYS A 340 28.02 2.84 -0.55
C LYS A 340 28.95 2.51 -1.72
N GLN A 341 28.60 2.93 -2.94
CA GLN A 341 29.32 2.59 -4.17
C GLN A 341 29.99 3.80 -4.84
N ASN A 342 29.92 4.98 -4.23
CA ASN A 342 30.42 6.26 -4.77
C ASN A 342 29.80 6.60 -6.12
N LYS A 343 28.49 6.35 -6.26
CA LYS A 343 27.76 6.51 -7.51
C LYS A 343 26.77 7.68 -7.52
N ALA A 344 26.68 8.46 -6.44
CA ALA A 344 25.72 9.55 -6.34
C ALA A 344 26.10 10.75 -7.24
N HIS A 345 25.19 11.21 -8.10
CA HIS A 345 25.40 12.37 -8.98
C HIS A 345 24.10 12.93 -9.56
N GLY A 346 24.13 14.18 -10.02
CA GLY A 346 23.05 14.80 -10.77
C GLY A 346 21.78 15.10 -9.97
N ASN A 347 21.84 15.05 -8.62
CA ASN A 347 20.64 15.18 -7.80
C ASN A 347 20.23 16.64 -7.59
N THR A 348 18.93 16.85 -7.32
CA THR A 348 18.37 18.15 -6.94
C THR A 348 17.69 18.06 -5.58
N VAL A 349 18.03 18.96 -4.66
CA VAL A 349 17.44 19.02 -3.33
C VAL A 349 16.96 20.44 -3.04
N THR A 350 15.65 20.70 -3.01
CA THR A 350 15.13 22.07 -2.92
C THR A 350 13.88 22.24 -2.04
N GLY A 351 13.75 23.38 -1.38
CA GLY A 351 12.54 23.76 -0.63
C GLY A 351 12.22 22.90 0.60
N ASN A 352 13.16 22.10 1.09
CA ASN A 352 12.92 21.19 2.20
C ASN A 352 13.13 21.85 3.56
N TYR A 353 12.48 21.32 4.59
CA TYR A 353 12.70 21.64 5.99
C TYR A 353 13.20 20.40 6.74
N ALA A 354 14.40 20.46 7.31
CA ALA A 354 14.97 19.39 8.15
C ALA A 354 15.95 19.98 9.17
N HIS A 355 16.38 19.22 10.18
CA HIS A 355 17.40 19.72 11.11
C HIS A 355 18.77 19.84 10.43
N LYS A 356 19.10 18.89 9.56
CA LYS A 356 20.40 18.80 8.91
C LYS A 356 20.28 18.34 7.46
N PHE A 357 21.28 18.72 6.68
CA PHE A 357 21.42 18.34 5.27
C PHE A 357 22.83 17.78 5.05
N ASN A 358 22.92 16.54 4.54
CA ASN A 358 24.21 15.92 4.23
C ASN A 358 24.24 15.44 2.79
N PHE A 359 24.96 16.17 1.94
CA PHE A 359 25.04 15.87 0.51
C PHE A 359 26.48 15.59 0.03
N LYS A 360 27.38 15.21 0.94
CA LYS A 360 28.81 15.04 0.62
C LYS A 360 29.06 13.99 -0.47
N ALA A 361 28.15 13.02 -0.63
CA ALA A 361 28.25 11.96 -1.62
C ALA A 361 28.07 12.45 -3.07
N ASP A 362 27.34 13.55 -3.28
CA ASP A 362 27.10 14.12 -4.62
C ASP A 362 27.71 15.52 -4.70
N GLN A 363 28.88 15.62 -5.34
CA GLN A 363 29.57 16.89 -5.55
C GLN A 363 28.86 17.82 -6.54
N THR A 364 27.93 17.28 -7.34
CA THR A 364 27.19 17.98 -8.40
C THR A 364 25.78 18.41 -7.97
N VAL A 365 25.40 18.15 -6.72
CA VAL A 365 24.04 18.39 -6.22
C VAL A 365 23.62 19.85 -6.40
N LYS A 366 22.46 20.06 -7.03
CA LYS A 366 21.80 21.36 -7.10
C LYS A 366 20.95 21.54 -5.84
N LYS A 367 21.27 22.55 -5.02
CA LYS A 367 20.55 22.82 -3.76
C LYS A 367 20.11 24.27 -3.66
N SER A 368 18.86 24.50 -3.31
CA SER A 368 18.29 25.83 -3.04
C SER A 368 17.18 25.75 -2.00
N ASP A 369 16.91 26.85 -1.28
CA ASP A 369 15.71 27.00 -0.43
C ASP A 369 15.48 25.93 0.65
N ASN A 370 16.52 25.17 1.00
CA ASN A 370 16.47 24.21 2.11
C ASN A 370 16.71 24.95 3.43
N LYS A 371 15.82 24.75 4.40
CA LYS A 371 15.79 25.50 5.67
C LYS A 371 15.78 24.56 6.86
N GLU A 372 16.18 25.08 8.01
CA GLU A 372 16.03 24.36 9.26
C GLU A 372 14.53 24.17 9.59
N ALA A 373 14.14 22.96 9.98
CA ALA A 373 12.78 22.69 10.42
C ALA A 373 12.52 23.30 11.81
N SER A 374 11.32 23.81 12.01
CA SER A 374 10.81 24.17 13.33
C SER A 374 9.54 23.39 13.63
N GLU A 375 9.21 23.29 14.90
CA GLU A 375 7.97 22.65 15.36
C GLU A 375 6.74 23.29 14.69
N LYS A 376 6.70 24.63 14.60
CA LYS A 376 5.62 25.37 13.94
C LYS A 376 5.43 24.92 12.48
N VAL A 377 6.52 24.90 11.69
CA VAL A 377 6.46 24.49 10.27
C VAL A 377 6.02 23.03 10.14
N PHE A 378 6.50 22.17 11.04
CA PHE A 378 6.09 20.76 11.09
C PHE A 378 4.60 20.61 11.37
N LEU A 379 4.08 21.23 12.43
CA LEU A 379 2.67 21.13 12.83
C LEU A 379 1.73 21.69 11.75
N GLU A 380 2.07 22.84 11.15
CA GLU A 380 1.30 23.44 10.05
C GLU A 380 1.28 22.54 8.81
N SER A 381 2.41 21.91 8.48
CA SER A 381 2.52 21.02 7.33
C SER A 381 1.83 19.68 7.58
N ARG A 382 1.94 19.13 8.80
CA ARG A 382 1.22 17.93 9.25
C ARG A 382 -0.29 18.14 9.12
N ARG A 383 -0.82 19.26 9.64
CA ARG A 383 -2.23 19.62 9.55
C ARG A 383 -2.71 19.74 8.09
N ARG A 384 -2.02 20.53 7.26
CA ARG A 384 -2.37 20.69 5.84
C ARG A 384 -2.35 19.36 5.09
N LEU A 385 -1.35 18.51 5.37
CA LEU A 385 -1.23 17.23 4.69
C LEU A 385 -2.34 16.27 5.12
N ILE A 386 -2.61 16.12 6.43
CA ILE A 386 -3.67 15.22 6.89
C ILE A 386 -5.04 15.71 6.43
N ASP A 387 -5.30 17.03 6.40
CA ASP A 387 -6.54 17.59 5.83
C ASP A 387 -6.70 17.21 4.34
N SER A 388 -5.61 17.27 3.57
CA SER A 388 -5.60 16.86 2.15
C SER A 388 -5.83 15.36 1.97
N ILE A 389 -5.21 14.53 2.81
CA ILE A 389 -5.42 13.07 2.81
C ILE A 389 -6.87 12.75 3.19
N ASN A 390 -7.40 13.34 4.25
CA ASN A 390 -8.77 13.14 4.72
C ASN A 390 -9.80 13.62 3.69
N LYS A 391 -9.52 14.70 2.96
CA LYS A 391 -10.39 15.14 1.85
C LYS A 391 -10.46 14.11 0.71
N ARG A 392 -9.39 13.33 0.49
CA ARG A 392 -9.31 12.33 -0.58
C ARG A 392 -9.87 10.97 -0.17
N PHE A 393 -9.65 10.56 1.08
CA PHE A 393 -9.90 9.20 1.52
C PHE A 393 -10.74 9.11 2.81
N GLU A 394 -11.34 10.22 3.25
CA GLU A 394 -12.07 10.36 4.53
C GLU A 394 -11.15 10.27 5.76
N ASP A 395 -11.56 10.84 6.90
CA ASP A 395 -10.76 10.82 8.13
C ASP A 395 -10.74 9.45 8.80
N ARG A 396 -11.81 8.66 8.61
CA ARG A 396 -11.98 7.29 9.08
C ARG A 396 -12.00 6.32 7.92
N HIS A 397 -11.25 5.23 8.06
CA HIS A 397 -11.28 4.15 7.08
C HIS A 397 -12.64 3.42 7.11
N PRO A 398 -13.28 3.18 5.95
CA PRO A 398 -14.69 2.75 5.86
C PRO A 398 -14.97 1.40 6.51
N VAL A 399 -14.03 0.45 6.42
CA VAL A 399 -14.21 -0.90 7.01
C VAL A 399 -13.64 -1.01 8.42
N ALA A 400 -12.52 -0.33 8.66
CA ALA A 400 -11.85 -0.43 9.96
C ALA A 400 -12.54 0.44 11.02
N GLY A 401 -13.28 1.47 10.59
CA GLY A 401 -13.88 2.47 11.46
C GLY A 401 -12.86 3.30 12.23
N ARG A 402 -11.57 3.22 11.86
CA ARG A 402 -10.44 3.85 12.55
C ARG A 402 -10.00 5.11 11.84
N ARG A 403 -9.63 6.12 12.63
CA ARG A 403 -9.03 7.35 12.09
C ARG A 403 -7.66 7.07 11.50
N ARG A 404 -7.31 7.80 10.43
CA ARG A 404 -5.95 7.76 9.84
C ARG A 404 -4.88 8.24 10.80
N LEU A 405 -5.20 9.29 11.56
CA LEU A 405 -4.33 9.91 12.55
C LEU A 405 -5.17 10.27 13.79
N LYS A 406 -4.63 10.06 14.98
CA LYS A 406 -5.19 10.58 16.23
C LYS A 406 -5.03 12.11 16.24
N GLU A 407 -5.98 12.81 16.85
CA GLU A 407 -5.99 14.28 16.96
C GLU A 407 -4.76 14.80 17.69
#